data_AF-A0A6D2GBA0-F1
#
_entry.id   AF-A0A6D2GBA0-F1
#
_cell.length_a   1.000
_cell.length_b   1.000
_cell.length_c   1.000
_cell.angle_alpha   90.00
_cell.angle_beta   90.00
_cell.angle_gamma   90.00
#
_symmetry.space_group_name_H-M   'P 1'
#
loop_
_entity.id
_entity.type
_entity.pdbx_description
1 polymer ?
#
loop_
_entity_poly.entity_id
_entity_poly.type
_entity_poly.pdbx_seq_one_letter_code
_entity_poly.pdbx_strand_id
1 'polypeptide(L)'
;MLQFERSGSSLEQIAAEVLRDPALYIRQKPSQMQQRLVSNEDNGRFEVAQREDQLAASEFMAGMKYGHFLKQLALRTSLPVNVLHPVLMAMLRDVLQGDSRYLSEISLDNMTRALQARINAHFAQRHDYLPLDFQASTSVFDSTARQFREEISAEILGKNVDENAIDDPRSLYQIPPLRYDSVDPELPLLKYHYPQQVSVFGKLPKRAIQIPKYTGGSTTPDFVYRIERQDADSVYLLVETKAENMRVGDQVILDAQRKFFDMLRRQNINVEFAEATSAPAVFSTINGLIEGKVN
;
A
#
# COMPACT_ATOMS: atom_id res chain seq x y z
N MET A 1 7.89 14.69 -7.48
CA MET A 1 7.06 15.23 -6.36
C MET A 1 5.60 14.99 -6.65
N LEU A 2 4.77 14.77 -5.63
CA LEU A 2 3.31 14.78 -5.80
C LEU A 2 2.82 16.23 -5.77
N GLN A 3 2.10 16.63 -6.82
CA GLN A 3 1.37 17.88 -6.86
C GLN A 3 -0.12 17.56 -6.83
N PHE A 4 -0.82 17.99 -5.78
CA PHE A 4 -2.27 17.82 -5.72
C PHE A 4 -2.96 18.95 -6.48
N GLU A 5 -3.99 18.60 -7.25
CA GLU A 5 -4.86 19.59 -7.87
C GLU A 5 -5.57 20.38 -6.78
N ARG A 6 -5.56 21.71 -6.90
CA ARG A 6 -6.36 22.59 -6.02
C ARG A 6 -7.82 22.52 -6.46
N SER A 7 -8.54 21.48 -6.02
CA SER A 7 -10.00 21.39 -6.24
C SER A 7 -10.79 22.13 -5.15
N GLY A 8 -12.03 22.51 -5.47
CA GLY A 8 -12.88 23.41 -4.66
C GLY A 8 -13.44 22.84 -3.35
N SER A 9 -13.31 21.54 -3.08
CA SER A 9 -13.70 20.98 -1.80
C SER A 9 -12.60 21.17 -0.78
N SER A 10 -12.81 22.08 0.17
CA SER A 10 -11.83 22.36 1.21
C SER A 10 -11.77 21.21 2.23
N LEU A 11 -10.66 21.08 2.98
CA LEU A 11 -10.52 20.05 4.02
C LEU A 11 -11.67 20.11 5.05
N GLU A 12 -12.23 21.29 5.26
CA GLU A 12 -13.41 21.56 6.08
C GLU A 12 -14.66 20.85 5.55
N GLN A 13 -14.86 20.79 4.22
CA GLN A 13 -15.99 20.06 3.63
C GLN A 13 -15.85 18.56 3.84
N ILE A 14 -14.65 18.01 3.64
CA ILE A 14 -14.36 16.59 3.88
C ILE A 14 -14.61 16.24 5.36
N ALA A 15 -14.10 17.07 6.28
CA ALA A 15 -14.33 16.87 7.71
C ALA A 15 -15.81 16.95 8.06
N ALA A 16 -16.56 17.89 7.47
CA ALA A 16 -17.99 18.04 7.69
C ALA A 16 -18.81 16.86 7.17
N GLU A 17 -18.49 16.34 5.99
CA GLU A 17 -19.18 15.17 5.40
C GLU A 17 -19.04 13.93 6.30
N VAL A 18 -17.84 13.70 6.86
CA VAL A 18 -17.58 12.51 7.67
C VAL A 18 -18.06 12.69 9.10
N LEU A 19 -17.62 13.75 9.79
CA LEU A 19 -17.81 13.85 11.24
C LEU A 19 -19.24 14.19 11.64
N ARG A 20 -20.11 14.57 10.70
CA ARG A 20 -21.54 14.75 10.95
C ARG A 20 -22.32 13.44 11.05
N ASP A 21 -21.71 12.31 10.73
CA ASP A 21 -22.36 11.00 10.88
C ASP A 21 -22.44 10.57 12.36
N PRO A 22 -23.65 10.50 12.96
CA PRO A 22 -23.82 10.08 14.34
C PRO A 22 -23.35 8.63 14.60
N ALA A 23 -23.32 7.78 13.57
CA ALA A 23 -22.90 6.38 13.70
C ALA A 23 -21.42 6.23 14.09
N LEU A 24 -20.60 7.27 13.86
CA LEU A 24 -19.20 7.29 14.27
C LEU A 24 -19.02 7.47 15.78
N TYR A 25 -20.06 7.87 16.51
CA TYR A 25 -20.00 8.20 17.92
C TYR A 25 -20.56 7.05 18.76
N ILE A 26 -19.67 6.29 19.40
CA ILE A 26 -20.00 5.10 20.17
C ILE A 26 -19.70 5.32 21.65
N ARG A 27 -20.66 5.01 22.50
CA ARG A 27 -20.45 4.90 23.95
C ARG A 27 -19.93 3.51 24.26
N GLN A 28 -18.89 3.43 25.07
CA GLN A 28 -18.29 2.16 25.45
C GLN A 28 -18.93 1.62 26.72
N LYS A 29 -19.22 0.31 26.74
CA LYS A 29 -19.58 -0.41 27.97
C LYS A 29 -18.36 -1.18 28.49
N PRO A 30 -18.22 -1.37 29.80
CA PRO A 30 -17.31 -2.36 30.37
C PRO A 30 -17.50 -3.74 29.72
N SER A 31 -16.41 -4.34 29.25
CA SER A 31 -16.38 -5.75 28.85
C SER A 31 -15.55 -6.56 29.85
N GLN A 32 -15.93 -7.82 30.02
CA GLN A 32 -15.17 -8.79 30.80
C GLN A 32 -14.67 -9.89 29.85
N MET A 33 -13.36 -10.09 29.83
CA MET A 33 -12.73 -11.20 29.12
C MET A 33 -12.48 -12.34 30.11
N GLN A 34 -13.09 -13.49 29.88
CA GLN A 34 -12.78 -14.73 30.59
C GLN A 34 -11.90 -15.61 29.71
N GLN A 35 -10.76 -16.03 30.24
CA GLN A 35 -9.90 -17.03 29.61
C GLN A 35 -9.94 -18.31 30.44
N ARG A 36 -10.24 -19.44 29.80
CA ARG A 36 -10.20 -20.77 30.42
C ARG A 36 -9.28 -21.68 29.64
N LEU A 37 -8.41 -22.40 30.35
CA LEU A 37 -7.64 -23.49 29.77
C LEU A 37 -8.55 -24.72 29.67
N VAL A 38 -8.74 -25.22 28.45
CA VAL A 38 -9.51 -26.43 28.17
C VAL A 38 -8.53 -27.50 27.72
N SER A 39 -8.52 -28.64 28.41
CA SER A 39 -7.73 -29.80 27.99
C SER A 39 -8.48 -30.53 26.90
N ASN A 40 -7.85 -30.71 25.74
CA ASN A 40 -8.40 -31.49 24.65
C ASN A 40 -8.00 -32.97 24.87
N GLU A 41 -8.96 -33.80 25.27
CA GLU A 41 -8.72 -35.18 25.71
C GLU A 41 -8.15 -36.08 24.60
N ASP A 42 -8.35 -35.72 23.32
CA ASP A 42 -7.91 -36.50 22.17
C ASP A 42 -6.40 -36.35 21.85
N ASN A 43 -5.75 -35.29 22.34
CA ASN A 43 -4.35 -34.99 21.98
C ASN A 43 -3.50 -34.44 23.14
N GLY A 44 -4.05 -34.34 24.36
CA GLY A 44 -3.33 -33.91 25.57
C GLY A 44 -2.85 -32.46 25.53
N ARG A 45 -3.38 -31.64 24.62
CA ARG A 45 -3.01 -30.22 24.48
C ARG A 45 -3.98 -29.36 25.28
N PHE A 46 -3.44 -28.34 25.95
CA PHE A 46 -4.23 -27.29 26.56
C PHE A 46 -4.51 -26.21 25.52
N GLU A 47 -5.79 -25.90 25.31
CA GLU A 47 -6.25 -24.81 24.46
C GLU A 47 -6.79 -23.68 25.33
N VAL A 48 -6.55 -22.43 24.92
CA VAL A 48 -7.11 -21.25 25.60
C VAL A 48 -8.45 -20.92 24.96
N ALA A 49 -9.54 -21.22 25.66
CA ALA A 49 -10.86 -20.73 25.30
C ALA A 49 -11.05 -19.32 25.85
N GLN A 50 -11.34 -18.35 24.97
CA GLN A 50 -11.62 -16.96 25.35
C GLN A 50 -13.09 -16.65 25.12
N ARG A 51 -13.73 -16.03 26.10
CA ARG A 51 -15.09 -15.49 26.00
C ARG A 51 -15.09 -14.04 26.42
N GLU A 52 -15.48 -13.15 25.53
CA GLU A 52 -15.69 -11.73 25.82
C GLU A 52 -17.18 -11.46 25.95
N ASP A 53 -17.63 -11.10 27.17
CA ASP A 53 -19.02 -10.73 27.43
C ASP A 53 -19.07 -9.23 27.79
N GLN A 54 -19.96 -8.48 27.13
CA GLN A 54 -20.28 -7.11 27.55
C GLN A 54 -21.18 -7.17 28.79
N LEU A 55 -20.84 -6.42 29.85
CA LEU A 55 -21.63 -6.38 31.08
C LEU A 55 -22.96 -5.64 30.80
N ALA A 56 -24.02 -6.38 30.50
CA ALA A 56 -25.32 -5.83 30.08
C ALA A 56 -25.92 -4.82 31.09
N ALA A 57 -25.63 -5.00 32.38
CA ALA A 57 -26.11 -4.18 33.49
C ALA A 57 -25.18 -3.00 33.88
N SER A 58 -24.08 -2.77 33.15
CA SER A 58 -23.13 -1.70 33.49
C SER A 58 -23.47 -0.37 32.82
N GLU A 59 -23.24 0.73 33.56
CA GLU A 59 -23.27 2.08 33.01
C GLU A 59 -22.18 2.24 31.93
N PHE A 60 -22.41 3.15 30.99
CA PHE A 60 -21.40 3.50 30.00
C PHE A 60 -20.15 4.08 30.66
N MET A 61 -18.98 3.73 30.13
CA MET A 61 -17.69 4.28 30.54
C MET A 61 -17.68 5.80 30.36
N ALA A 62 -16.96 6.49 31.25
CA ALA A 62 -16.66 7.90 31.07
C ALA A 62 -15.82 8.10 29.80
N GLY A 63 -16.17 9.10 28.99
CA GLY A 63 -15.39 9.44 27.81
C GLY A 63 -14.20 10.35 28.12
N MET A 64 -13.35 10.53 27.12
CA MET A 64 -12.18 11.39 27.20
C MET A 64 -12.55 12.87 27.35
N LYS A 65 -11.63 13.64 27.93
CA LYS A 65 -11.73 15.11 27.88
C LYS A 65 -11.69 15.58 26.42
N TYR A 66 -12.57 16.51 26.06
CA TYR A 66 -12.71 17.04 24.69
C TYR A 66 -11.38 17.46 24.05
N GLY A 67 -10.57 18.27 24.74
CA GLY A 67 -9.29 18.73 24.20
C GLY A 67 -8.31 17.58 23.94
N HIS A 68 -8.33 16.52 24.77
CA HIS A 68 -7.52 15.33 24.54
C HIS A 68 -8.03 14.56 23.30
N PHE A 69 -9.34 14.31 23.23
CA PHE A 69 -9.97 13.63 22.10
C PHE A 69 -9.67 14.33 20.76
N LEU A 70 -9.87 15.64 20.71
CA LEU A 70 -9.61 16.47 19.53
C LEU A 70 -8.14 16.44 19.12
N LYS A 71 -7.22 16.52 20.09
CA LYS A 71 -5.77 16.44 19.83
C LYS A 71 -5.37 15.08 19.28
N GLN A 72 -5.90 14.00 19.84
CA GLN A 72 -5.63 12.64 19.33
C GLN A 72 -6.14 12.47 17.91
N LEU A 73 -7.36 12.95 17.61
CA LEU A 73 -7.92 12.85 16.26
C LEU A 73 -7.09 13.66 15.25
N ALA A 74 -6.69 14.89 15.62
CA ALA A 74 -5.82 15.71 14.79
C ALA A 74 -4.48 15.02 14.51
N LEU A 75 -3.87 14.39 15.52
CA LEU A 75 -2.61 13.67 15.38
C LEU A 75 -2.75 12.44 14.47
N ARG A 76 -3.80 11.63 14.65
CA ARG A 76 -4.03 10.41 13.87
C ARG A 76 -4.40 10.67 12.40
N THR A 77 -5.02 11.81 12.12
CA THR A 77 -5.48 12.17 10.77
C THR A 77 -4.60 13.19 10.07
N SER A 78 -3.66 13.82 10.80
CA SER A 78 -2.89 14.99 10.34
C SER A 78 -3.75 16.17 9.89
N LEU A 79 -5.03 16.21 10.29
CA LEU A 79 -5.92 17.33 10.01
C LEU A 79 -5.73 18.45 11.04
N PRO A 80 -5.73 19.73 10.59
CA PRO A 80 -5.63 20.86 11.50
C PRO A 80 -6.78 20.91 12.51
N VAL A 81 -6.49 21.35 13.74
CA VAL A 81 -7.48 21.46 14.81
C VAL A 81 -8.62 22.42 14.44
N ASN A 82 -8.33 23.50 13.72
CA ASN A 82 -9.33 24.46 13.26
C ASN A 82 -10.28 23.89 12.18
N VAL A 83 -9.90 22.81 11.49
CA VAL A 83 -10.76 22.08 10.55
C VAL A 83 -11.70 21.13 11.32
N LEU A 84 -11.16 20.42 12.31
CA LEU A 84 -11.91 19.41 13.08
C LEU A 84 -12.84 20.02 14.13
N HIS A 85 -12.37 21.03 14.86
CA HIS A 85 -13.05 21.60 16.03
C HIS A 85 -14.48 22.07 15.73
N PRO A 86 -14.75 22.89 14.69
CA PRO A 86 -16.09 23.44 14.48
C PRO A 86 -17.14 22.35 14.25
N VAL A 87 -16.78 21.31 13.49
CA VAL A 87 -17.70 20.21 13.17
C VAL A 87 -17.95 19.33 14.38
N LEU A 88 -16.88 18.92 15.09
CA LEU A 88 -17.01 18.08 16.27
C LEU A 88 -17.75 18.77 17.41
N MET A 89 -17.49 20.06 17.61
CA MET A 89 -18.14 20.83 18.66
C MET A 89 -19.64 21.00 18.37
N ALA A 90 -20.01 21.26 17.11
CA ALA A 90 -21.40 21.31 16.70
C ALA A 90 -22.09 19.96 16.92
N MET A 91 -21.48 18.84 16.51
CA MET A 91 -22.04 17.51 16.74
C MET A 91 -22.20 17.18 18.22
N LEU A 92 -21.17 17.45 19.03
CA LEU A 92 -21.22 17.17 20.46
C LEU A 92 -22.31 17.99 21.16
N ARG A 93 -22.41 19.29 20.86
CA ARG A 93 -23.38 20.19 21.50
C ARG A 93 -24.80 19.96 20.98
N ASP A 94 -24.99 19.94 19.67
CA ASP A 94 -26.29 20.07 19.03
C ASP A 94 -26.98 18.71 18.82
N VAL A 95 -26.21 17.64 18.63
CA VAL A 95 -26.74 16.29 18.35
C VAL A 95 -26.58 15.37 19.57
N LEU A 96 -25.41 15.39 20.20
CA LEU A 96 -25.07 14.50 21.32
C LEU A 96 -25.33 15.12 22.70
N GLN A 97 -25.93 16.31 22.75
CA GLN A 97 -26.37 17.00 23.98
C GLN A 97 -25.26 17.20 25.02
N GLY A 98 -24.01 17.31 24.57
CA GLY A 98 -22.84 17.47 25.45
C GLY A 98 -22.41 16.20 26.17
N ASP A 99 -22.92 15.02 25.81
CA ASP A 99 -22.58 13.76 26.47
C ASP A 99 -21.14 13.33 26.11
N SER A 100 -20.22 13.55 27.05
CA SER A 100 -18.80 13.23 26.87
C SER A 100 -18.54 11.74 26.70
N ARG A 101 -19.46 10.84 27.06
CA ARG A 101 -19.30 9.38 26.93
C ARG A 101 -19.18 8.91 25.47
N TYR A 102 -19.59 9.75 24.52
CA TYR A 102 -19.35 9.54 23.10
C TYR A 102 -17.91 9.81 22.66
N LEU A 103 -17.11 10.52 23.48
CA LEU A 103 -15.69 10.75 23.24
C LEU A 103 -14.85 9.54 23.67
N SER A 104 -15.18 8.36 23.15
CA SER A 104 -14.53 7.09 23.47
C SER A 104 -13.40 6.75 22.50
N GLU A 105 -12.56 5.76 22.84
CA GLU A 105 -11.52 5.26 21.93
C GLU A 105 -12.13 4.68 20.64
N ILE A 106 -13.28 4.01 20.75
CA ILE A 106 -14.00 3.44 19.59
C ILE A 106 -14.43 4.56 18.62
N SER A 107 -14.97 5.66 19.15
CA SER A 107 -15.34 6.81 18.32
C SER A 107 -14.12 7.41 17.62
N LEU A 108 -13.01 7.55 18.35
CA LEU A 108 -11.75 8.07 17.82
C LEU A 108 -11.24 7.22 16.65
N ASP A 109 -11.27 5.89 16.78
CA ASP A 109 -10.86 4.96 15.73
C ASP A 109 -11.80 4.96 14.53
N ASN A 110 -13.11 5.00 14.76
CA ASN A 110 -14.10 5.07 13.69
C ASN A 110 -13.95 6.35 12.87
N MET A 111 -13.84 7.50 13.55
CA MET A 111 -13.61 8.80 12.90
C MET A 111 -12.28 8.84 12.15
N THR A 112 -11.21 8.32 12.76
CA THR A 112 -9.89 8.28 12.12
C THR A 112 -9.95 7.48 10.82
N ARG A 113 -10.51 6.27 10.85
CA ARG A 113 -10.65 5.42 9.66
C ARG A 113 -11.53 6.06 8.60
N ALA A 114 -12.67 6.62 8.98
CA ALA A 114 -13.61 7.23 8.05
C ALA A 114 -13.02 8.48 7.37
N LEU A 115 -12.34 9.34 8.13
CA LEU A 115 -11.65 10.52 7.60
C LEU A 115 -10.52 10.12 6.65
N GLN A 116 -9.65 9.20 7.05
CA GLN A 116 -8.57 8.72 6.21
C GLN A 116 -9.11 8.10 4.91
N ALA A 117 -10.13 7.26 4.98
CA ALA A 117 -10.77 6.67 3.80
C ALA A 117 -11.32 7.75 2.84
N ARG A 118 -12.03 8.76 3.38
CA ARG A 118 -12.61 9.84 2.58
C ARG A 118 -11.54 10.75 1.95
N ILE A 119 -10.51 11.11 2.70
CA ILE A 119 -9.36 11.88 2.22
C ILE A 119 -8.66 11.12 1.09
N ASN A 120 -8.37 9.84 1.31
CA ASN A 120 -7.70 8.99 0.33
C ASN A 120 -8.53 8.92 -0.96
N ALA A 121 -9.83 8.66 -0.86
CA ALA A 121 -10.71 8.63 -2.02
C ALA A 121 -10.78 9.99 -2.75
N HIS A 122 -10.74 11.12 -2.01
CA HIS A 122 -10.78 12.46 -2.60
C HIS A 122 -9.51 12.78 -3.41
N PHE A 123 -8.34 12.39 -2.91
CA PHE A 123 -7.04 12.71 -3.52
C PHE A 123 -6.49 11.62 -4.44
N ALA A 124 -7.08 10.41 -4.44
CA ALA A 124 -6.66 9.29 -5.27
C ALA A 124 -6.52 9.65 -6.76
N GLN A 125 -7.40 10.50 -7.28
CA GLN A 125 -7.38 10.90 -8.70
C GLN A 125 -6.80 12.30 -8.93
N ARG A 126 -6.61 13.11 -7.88
CA ARG A 126 -6.30 14.55 -7.95
C ARG A 126 -4.84 14.87 -7.63
N HIS A 127 -3.92 14.08 -8.14
CA HIS A 127 -2.49 14.30 -7.92
C HIS A 127 -1.68 13.96 -9.15
N ASP A 128 -0.71 14.77 -9.53
CA ASP A 128 0.22 14.46 -10.62
C ASP A 128 1.65 14.36 -10.11
N TYR A 129 2.46 13.64 -10.89
CA TYR A 129 3.89 13.52 -10.65
C TYR A 129 4.61 14.64 -11.39
N LEU A 130 5.26 15.52 -10.65
CA LEU A 130 6.17 16.52 -11.21
C LEU A 130 7.62 16.02 -11.15
N PRO A 131 8.39 16.16 -12.25
CA PRO A 131 9.82 15.96 -12.20
C PRO A 131 10.44 16.98 -11.24
N LEU A 132 11.39 16.53 -10.44
CA LEU A 132 12.22 17.41 -9.63
C LEU A 132 13.63 17.37 -10.21
N ASP A 133 14.32 18.50 -10.16
CA ASP A 133 15.77 18.56 -10.40
C ASP A 133 16.51 18.07 -9.15
N PHE A 134 16.35 16.78 -8.86
CA PHE A 134 16.90 16.14 -7.69
C PHE A 134 17.12 14.65 -7.95
N GLN A 135 18.23 14.13 -7.46
CA GLN A 135 18.58 12.71 -7.54
C GLN A 135 18.84 12.18 -6.13
N ALA A 136 18.07 11.17 -5.71
CA ALA A 136 18.22 10.49 -4.42
C ALA A 136 18.88 9.13 -4.59
N SER A 137 19.61 8.70 -3.56
CA SER A 137 20.04 7.31 -3.46
C SER A 137 18.83 6.37 -3.33
N THR A 138 18.94 5.24 -4.03
CA THR A 138 17.98 4.13 -3.98
C THR A 138 18.68 2.87 -3.47
N SER A 139 17.99 1.74 -3.45
CA SER A 139 18.66 0.46 -3.15
C SER A 139 19.66 0.03 -4.23
N VAL A 140 19.56 0.57 -5.45
CA VAL A 140 20.40 0.21 -6.60
C VAL A 140 21.30 1.34 -7.07
N PHE A 141 21.05 2.59 -6.66
CA PHE A 141 21.78 3.76 -7.13
C PHE A 141 22.31 4.61 -5.97
N ASP A 142 23.57 5.02 -6.04
CA ASP A 142 24.19 5.96 -5.10
C ASP A 142 24.24 7.36 -5.72
N SER A 143 23.49 8.32 -5.17
CA SER A 143 23.45 9.68 -5.71
C SER A 143 24.69 10.51 -5.39
N THR A 144 25.48 10.13 -4.39
CA THR A 144 26.74 10.81 -4.04
C THR A 144 27.84 10.42 -5.01
N ALA A 145 27.98 9.11 -5.26
CA ALA A 145 28.94 8.58 -6.23
C ALA A 145 28.44 8.65 -7.68
N ARG A 146 27.14 8.90 -7.89
CA ARG A 146 26.44 8.96 -9.19
C ARG A 146 26.59 7.68 -10.02
N GLN A 147 26.55 6.53 -9.37
CA GLN A 147 26.73 5.22 -9.99
C GLN A 147 25.74 4.19 -9.45
N PHE A 148 25.50 3.14 -10.23
CA PHE A 148 24.78 1.96 -9.75
C PHE A 148 25.65 1.16 -8.78
N ARG A 149 25.01 0.44 -7.87
CA ARG A 149 25.68 -0.46 -6.94
C ARG A 149 25.97 -1.78 -7.63
N GLU A 150 27.22 -2.21 -7.57
CA GLU A 150 27.66 -3.53 -8.06
C GLU A 150 27.04 -4.67 -7.26
N GLU A 151 26.79 -4.44 -5.97
CA GLU A 151 26.24 -5.45 -5.06
C GLU A 151 25.06 -4.87 -4.25
N ILE A 152 24.08 -5.73 -3.98
CA ILE A 152 22.94 -5.43 -3.11
C ILE A 152 22.72 -6.54 -2.09
N SER A 153 22.07 -6.22 -0.97
CA SER A 153 21.67 -7.25 0.00
C SER A 153 20.64 -8.18 -0.61
N ALA A 154 20.84 -9.50 -0.48
CA ALA A 154 19.87 -10.49 -0.94
C ALA A 154 18.52 -10.39 -0.19
N GLU A 155 18.50 -9.86 1.04
CA GLU A 155 17.29 -9.73 1.88
C GLU A 155 16.27 -8.72 1.33
N ILE A 156 16.72 -7.75 0.52
CA ILE A 156 15.84 -6.77 -0.10
C ILE A 156 15.23 -7.27 -1.41
N LEU A 157 15.66 -8.44 -1.88
CA LEU A 157 15.06 -9.18 -3.00
C LEU A 157 14.01 -10.17 -2.52
N GLY A 158 14.29 -10.97 -1.51
CA GLY A 158 13.31 -11.96 -1.06
C GLY A 158 13.73 -12.69 0.20
N LYS A 159 12.74 -13.15 0.95
CA LYS A 159 12.95 -13.91 2.20
C LYS A 159 13.30 -15.37 1.95
N ASN A 160 12.72 -15.96 0.91
CA ASN A 160 12.95 -17.37 0.58
C ASN A 160 14.17 -17.50 -0.35
N VAL A 161 14.73 -18.71 -0.37
CA VAL A 161 15.97 -19.02 -1.07
C VAL A 161 15.79 -20.28 -1.90
N ASP A 162 16.31 -20.27 -3.12
CA ASP A 162 16.52 -21.47 -3.91
C ASP A 162 18.00 -21.56 -4.33
N GLU A 163 18.71 -22.48 -3.70
CA GLU A 163 20.13 -22.76 -3.91
C GLU A 163 20.40 -23.54 -5.21
N ASN A 164 19.36 -24.13 -5.81
CA ASN A 164 19.47 -24.98 -7.00
C ASN A 164 18.95 -24.29 -8.27
N ALA A 165 18.76 -22.97 -8.24
CA ALA A 165 18.34 -22.21 -9.40
C ALA A 165 19.39 -22.29 -10.52
N ILE A 166 18.91 -22.43 -11.76
CA ILE A 166 19.76 -22.46 -12.94
C ILE A 166 20.13 -21.02 -13.28
N ASP A 167 21.43 -20.75 -13.43
CA ASP A 167 21.93 -19.45 -13.87
C ASP A 167 21.45 -19.10 -15.28
N ASP A 168 20.92 -17.89 -15.41
CA ASP A 168 20.56 -17.30 -16.69
C ASP A 168 21.29 -15.94 -16.76
N PRO A 169 22.21 -15.74 -17.72
CA PRO A 169 22.99 -14.51 -17.81
C PRO A 169 22.15 -13.26 -18.10
N ARG A 170 20.86 -13.43 -18.42
CA ARG A 170 19.88 -12.33 -18.60
C ARG A 170 19.20 -11.94 -17.28
N SER A 171 19.40 -12.70 -16.21
CA SER A 171 18.94 -12.32 -14.87
C SER A 171 19.65 -11.05 -14.42
N LEU A 172 18.93 -10.15 -13.73
CA LEU A 172 19.52 -8.97 -13.08
C LEU A 172 20.60 -9.32 -12.05
N TYR A 173 20.56 -10.54 -11.51
CA TYR A 173 21.45 -11.01 -10.46
C TYR A 173 22.09 -12.33 -10.84
N GLN A 174 23.35 -12.48 -10.43
CA GLN A 174 24.05 -13.76 -10.47
C GLN A 174 23.35 -14.74 -9.53
N ILE A 175 23.03 -15.94 -10.02
CA ILE A 175 22.40 -17.02 -9.27
C ILE A 175 23.21 -18.31 -9.47
N PRO A 176 23.18 -19.27 -8.52
CA PRO A 176 22.48 -19.26 -7.24
C PRO A 176 23.15 -18.37 -6.15
N PRO A 177 22.41 -17.97 -5.09
CA PRO A 177 21.03 -18.34 -4.81
C PRO A 177 19.99 -17.41 -5.45
N LEU A 178 18.86 -17.96 -5.88
CA LEU A 178 17.68 -17.19 -6.27
C LEU A 178 16.88 -16.79 -5.02
N ARG A 179 16.42 -15.53 -4.97
CA ARG A 179 15.59 -14.99 -3.87
C ARG A 179 14.18 -14.67 -4.35
N TYR A 180 13.19 -15.01 -3.53
CA TYR A 180 11.77 -14.74 -3.81
C TYR A 180 10.94 -14.53 -2.53
N ASP A 181 9.82 -13.82 -2.63
CA ASP A 181 8.87 -13.61 -1.52
C ASP A 181 7.62 -14.52 -1.63
N SER A 182 7.16 -14.86 -2.85
CA SER A 182 6.00 -15.73 -3.10
C SER A 182 6.30 -16.93 -4.00
N VAL A 183 5.65 -18.08 -3.74
CA VAL A 183 5.70 -19.26 -4.62
C VAL A 183 4.90 -19.04 -5.91
N ASP A 184 3.83 -18.25 -5.87
CA ASP A 184 3.02 -17.88 -7.04
C ASP A 184 2.66 -16.38 -6.96
N PRO A 185 2.80 -15.60 -8.04
CA PRO A 185 3.40 -15.92 -9.34
C PRO A 185 4.92 -15.74 -9.44
N GLU A 186 5.55 -15.23 -8.39
CA GLU A 186 6.93 -14.74 -8.44
C GLU A 186 7.97 -15.81 -8.79
N LEU A 187 7.95 -16.97 -8.12
CA LEU A 187 8.94 -18.03 -8.39
C LEU A 187 8.86 -18.57 -9.83
N PRO A 188 7.68 -18.87 -10.41
CA PRO A 188 7.54 -19.19 -11.82
C PRO A 188 8.10 -18.11 -12.76
N LEU A 189 7.88 -16.82 -12.46
CA LEU A 189 8.41 -15.72 -13.28
C LEU A 189 9.94 -15.69 -13.29
N LEU A 190 10.58 -15.98 -12.16
CA LEU A 190 12.04 -15.98 -12.04
C LEU A 190 12.70 -17.18 -12.72
N LYS A 191 11.99 -18.30 -12.82
CA LYS A 191 12.51 -19.56 -13.41
C LYS A 191 12.11 -19.76 -14.87
N TYR A 192 11.32 -18.87 -15.43
CA TYR A 192 10.79 -19.03 -16.78
C TYR A 192 11.89 -18.82 -17.83
N HIS A 193 11.90 -19.68 -18.86
CA HIS A 193 12.81 -19.53 -19.98
C HIS A 193 12.22 -18.56 -21.02
N TYR A 194 12.50 -17.27 -20.84
CA TYR A 194 11.97 -16.22 -21.72
C TYR A 194 12.53 -16.30 -23.15
N PRO A 195 11.76 -15.85 -24.16
CA PRO A 195 12.25 -15.68 -25.54
C PRO A 195 13.52 -14.83 -25.60
N GLN A 196 14.32 -14.99 -26.67
CA GLN A 196 15.60 -14.27 -26.84
C GLN A 196 15.45 -12.75 -26.86
N GLN A 197 14.28 -12.24 -27.24
CA GLN A 197 13.96 -10.82 -27.23
C GLN A 197 13.93 -10.23 -25.81
N VAL A 198 13.75 -11.05 -24.78
CA VAL A 198 13.94 -10.60 -23.39
C VAL A 198 15.41 -10.65 -23.08
N SER A 199 16.06 -9.48 -23.14
CA SER A 199 17.50 -9.32 -22.96
C SER A 199 17.92 -9.28 -21.49
N VAL A 200 17.05 -8.75 -20.62
CA VAL A 200 17.26 -8.66 -19.17
C VAL A 200 15.93 -8.85 -18.46
N PHE A 201 15.93 -9.60 -17.35
CA PHE A 201 14.76 -9.71 -16.48
C PHE A 201 15.16 -9.92 -15.02
N GLY A 202 14.25 -9.61 -14.10
CA GLY A 202 14.43 -9.96 -12.71
C GLY A 202 13.50 -9.20 -11.77
N LYS A 203 13.55 -9.58 -10.49
CA LYS A 203 12.85 -8.86 -9.44
C LYS A 203 13.55 -7.53 -9.16
N LEU A 204 12.78 -6.47 -8.95
CA LEU A 204 13.32 -5.22 -8.44
C LEU A 204 13.47 -5.30 -6.90
N PRO A 205 14.60 -4.86 -6.35
CA PRO A 205 14.79 -4.86 -4.91
C PRO A 205 13.96 -3.74 -4.30
N LYS A 206 13.57 -3.93 -3.04
CA LYS A 206 12.81 -2.91 -2.30
C LYS A 206 13.49 -1.54 -2.42
N ARG A 207 12.71 -0.51 -2.75
CA ARG A 207 13.17 0.88 -2.91
C ARG A 207 14.07 1.13 -4.13
N ALA A 208 14.02 0.30 -5.18
CA ALA A 208 14.77 0.55 -6.43
C ALA A 208 14.20 1.73 -7.22
N ILE A 209 12.89 1.73 -7.45
CA ILE A 209 12.13 2.83 -8.05
C ILE A 209 11.15 3.29 -6.97
N GLN A 210 11.42 4.41 -6.31
CA GLN A 210 10.61 4.90 -5.18
C GLN A 210 9.49 5.79 -5.68
N ILE A 211 8.38 5.19 -6.12
CA ILE A 211 7.18 5.89 -6.59
C ILE A 211 6.41 6.41 -5.37
N PRO A 212 6.26 7.74 -5.18
CA PRO A 212 5.55 8.28 -4.03
C PRO A 212 4.06 7.94 -4.07
N LYS A 213 3.52 7.52 -2.93
CA LYS A 213 2.07 7.29 -2.76
C LYS A 213 1.42 8.54 -2.19
N TYR A 214 0.20 8.86 -2.64
CA TYR A 214 -0.56 9.99 -2.10
C TYR A 214 -0.98 9.80 -0.62
N THR A 215 -0.98 8.56 -0.14
CA THR A 215 -1.22 8.19 1.27
C THR A 215 0.05 8.21 2.14
N GLY A 216 1.19 8.60 1.57
CA GLY A 216 2.49 8.60 2.24
C GLY A 216 3.34 7.35 1.97
N GLY A 217 4.65 7.53 2.09
CA GLY A 217 5.64 6.51 1.71
C GLY A 217 5.78 6.33 0.20
N SER A 218 6.42 5.24 -0.21
CA SER A 218 6.64 4.90 -1.61
C SER A 218 6.31 3.44 -1.90
N THR A 219 6.19 3.11 -3.18
CA THR A 219 6.12 1.75 -3.70
C THR A 219 7.19 1.54 -4.78
N THR A 220 7.53 0.29 -5.06
CA THR A 220 8.44 -0.16 -6.11
C THR A 220 7.78 -1.34 -6.80
N PRO A 221 7.69 -1.38 -8.14
CA PRO A 221 7.17 -2.55 -8.85
C PRO A 221 7.96 -3.81 -8.52
N ASP A 222 7.33 -4.98 -8.61
CA ASP A 222 8.00 -6.25 -8.27
C ASP A 222 9.03 -6.69 -9.31
N PHE A 223 8.76 -6.53 -10.60
CA PHE A 223 9.59 -7.05 -11.69
C PHE A 223 9.87 -6.03 -12.77
N VAL A 224 10.98 -6.24 -13.47
CA VAL A 224 11.33 -5.52 -14.69
C VAL A 224 11.80 -6.48 -15.77
N TYR A 225 11.45 -6.18 -17.02
CA TYR A 225 11.89 -6.87 -18.22
C TYR A 225 12.33 -5.85 -19.27
N ARG A 226 13.49 -6.07 -19.89
CA ARG A 226 13.93 -5.31 -21.06
C ARG A 226 13.70 -6.14 -22.31
N ILE A 227 12.70 -5.75 -23.10
CA ILE A 227 12.24 -6.45 -24.30
C ILE A 227 12.77 -5.71 -25.53
N GLU A 228 13.57 -6.38 -26.34
CA GLU A 228 14.10 -5.86 -27.59
C GLU A 228 13.06 -6.04 -28.70
N ARG A 229 12.72 -4.93 -29.37
CA ARG A 229 11.86 -4.91 -30.56
C ARG A 229 12.74 -4.82 -31.80
N GLN A 230 12.36 -5.50 -32.86
CA GLN A 230 13.16 -5.54 -34.10
C GLN A 230 13.18 -4.17 -34.81
N ASP A 231 12.09 -3.41 -34.72
CA ASP A 231 11.89 -2.16 -35.48
C ASP A 231 11.82 -0.90 -34.59
N ALA A 232 12.13 -1.01 -33.29
CA ALA A 232 11.98 0.08 -32.34
C ALA A 232 12.96 -0.03 -31.16
N ASP A 233 13.06 1.04 -30.37
CA ASP A 233 13.77 1.02 -29.11
C ASP A 233 13.23 -0.09 -28.19
N SER A 234 14.10 -0.59 -27.30
CA SER A 234 13.72 -1.58 -26.30
C SER A 234 12.61 -1.05 -25.39
N VAL A 235 11.67 -1.91 -25.01
CA VAL A 235 10.60 -1.61 -24.06
C VAL A 235 11.00 -2.12 -22.68
N TYR A 236 10.78 -1.29 -21.66
CA TYR A 236 10.87 -1.71 -20.27
C TYR A 236 9.49 -2.08 -19.75
N LEU A 237 9.20 -3.36 -19.55
CA LEU A 237 7.97 -3.80 -18.91
C LEU A 237 8.19 -3.90 -17.40
N LEU A 238 7.37 -3.17 -16.64
CA LEU A 238 7.32 -3.23 -15.18
C LEU A 238 6.07 -3.99 -14.77
N VAL A 239 6.23 -4.94 -13.85
CA VAL A 239 5.12 -5.77 -13.39
C VAL A 239 4.98 -5.68 -11.88
N GLU A 240 3.76 -5.37 -11.43
CA GLU A 240 3.35 -5.55 -10.04
C GLU A 240 2.65 -6.91 -9.92
N THR A 241 3.19 -7.79 -9.09
CA THR A 241 2.61 -9.11 -8.85
C THR A 241 1.65 -9.06 -7.68
N LYS A 242 0.60 -9.88 -7.75
CA LYS A 242 -0.44 -9.92 -6.74
C LYS A 242 -0.82 -11.34 -6.36
N ALA A 243 -1.09 -11.53 -5.08
CA ALA A 243 -1.90 -12.65 -4.61
C ALA A 243 -3.39 -12.34 -4.81
N GLU A 244 -4.22 -13.36 -5.04
CA GLU A 244 -5.64 -13.21 -5.39
C GLU A 244 -6.50 -12.43 -4.36
N ASN A 245 -6.08 -12.39 -3.09
CA ASN A 245 -6.86 -11.77 -2.01
C ASN A 245 -6.50 -10.30 -1.77
N MET A 246 -7.12 -9.39 -2.51
CA MET A 246 -6.86 -7.95 -2.41
C MET A 246 -7.28 -7.34 -1.06
N ARG A 247 -6.40 -6.48 -0.52
CA ARG A 247 -6.75 -5.48 0.52
C ARG A 247 -6.92 -4.11 -0.14
N VAL A 248 -7.68 -3.22 0.48
CA VAL A 248 -7.90 -1.83 0.00
C VAL A 248 -6.57 -1.08 -0.22
N GLY A 249 -5.53 -1.38 0.57
CA GLY A 249 -4.21 -0.77 0.41
C GLY A 249 -3.50 -1.11 -0.91
N ASP A 250 -3.83 -2.24 -1.52
CA ASP A 250 -3.18 -2.74 -2.74
C ASP A 250 -3.67 -1.96 -3.98
N GLN A 251 -4.91 -1.44 -3.94
CA GLN A 251 -5.43 -0.60 -5.01
C GLN A 251 -4.67 0.74 -5.10
N VAL A 252 -4.35 1.34 -3.95
CA VAL A 252 -3.60 2.61 -3.89
C VAL A 252 -2.22 2.46 -4.52
N ILE A 253 -1.56 1.31 -4.30
CA ILE A 253 -0.24 1.01 -4.87
C ILE A 253 -0.32 0.96 -6.40
N LEU A 254 -1.28 0.20 -6.92
CA LEU A 254 -1.49 0.11 -8.36
C LEU A 254 -1.79 1.44 -9.01
N ASP A 255 -2.73 2.20 -8.45
CA ASP A 255 -3.16 3.47 -9.05
C ASP A 255 -1.97 4.43 -9.13
N ALA A 256 -1.13 4.46 -8.09
CA ALA A 256 0.09 5.25 -8.05
C ALA A 256 1.11 4.80 -9.11
N GLN A 257 1.40 3.50 -9.19
CA GLN A 257 2.33 2.96 -10.18
C GLN A 257 1.84 3.19 -11.61
N ARG A 258 0.57 2.87 -11.89
CA ARG A 258 -0.06 3.07 -13.20
C ARG A 258 0.00 4.54 -13.60
N LYS A 259 -0.41 5.46 -12.73
CA LYS A 259 -0.35 6.90 -13.02
C LYS A 259 1.08 7.39 -13.27
N PHE A 260 2.05 6.85 -12.52
CA PHE A 260 3.47 7.18 -12.70
C PHE A 260 4.02 6.72 -14.05
N PHE A 261 3.82 5.46 -14.42
CA PHE A 261 4.31 4.93 -15.69
C PHE A 261 3.55 5.48 -16.90
N ASP A 262 2.26 5.79 -16.77
CA ASP A 262 1.49 6.50 -17.79
C ASP A 262 2.06 7.89 -18.06
N MET A 263 2.48 8.61 -17.01
CA MET A 263 3.18 9.89 -17.18
C MET A 263 4.49 9.70 -17.96
N LEU A 264 5.31 8.69 -17.62
CA LEU A 264 6.56 8.43 -18.35
C LEU A 264 6.31 8.07 -19.82
N ARG A 265 5.29 7.26 -20.11
CA ARG A 265 4.86 6.95 -21.48
C ARG A 265 4.50 8.21 -22.26
N ARG A 266 3.72 9.12 -21.67
CA ARG A 266 3.36 10.42 -22.27
C ARG A 266 4.57 11.33 -22.50
N GLN A 267 5.68 11.10 -21.78
CA GLN A 267 6.97 11.77 -21.97
C GLN A 267 7.88 11.04 -22.98
N ASN A 268 7.31 10.14 -23.80
CA ASN A 268 8.01 9.34 -24.81
C ASN A 268 9.07 8.40 -24.24
N ILE A 269 8.94 7.97 -22.98
CA ILE A 269 9.76 6.90 -22.43
C ILE A 269 9.09 5.57 -22.77
N ASN A 270 9.85 4.65 -23.37
CA ASN A 270 9.35 3.35 -23.82
C ASN A 270 9.22 2.35 -22.65
N VAL A 271 8.21 2.58 -21.81
CA VAL A 271 7.94 1.80 -20.61
C VAL A 271 6.51 1.30 -20.64
N GLU A 272 6.26 0.07 -20.22
CA GLU A 272 4.92 -0.48 -20.05
C GLU A 272 4.72 -0.94 -18.61
N PHE A 273 3.50 -0.82 -18.10
CA PHE A 273 3.15 -1.25 -16.76
C PHE A 273 2.00 -2.25 -16.79
N ALA A 274 2.23 -3.43 -16.20
CA ALA A 274 1.23 -4.46 -16.07
C ALA A 274 1.03 -4.87 -14.60
N GLU A 275 -0.19 -5.25 -14.30
CA GLU A 275 -0.54 -5.95 -13.08
C GLU A 275 -0.72 -7.42 -13.42
N ALA A 276 -0.21 -8.32 -12.58
CA ALA A 276 -0.37 -9.75 -12.80
C ALA A 276 -0.69 -10.51 -11.51
N THR A 277 -1.75 -11.32 -11.57
CA THR A 277 -2.10 -12.30 -10.52
C THR A 277 -1.53 -13.68 -10.81
N SER A 278 -1.00 -13.92 -12.01
CA SER A 278 -0.45 -15.21 -12.42
C SER A 278 0.73 -15.03 -13.37
N ALA A 279 1.68 -15.97 -13.37
CA ALA A 279 2.82 -15.94 -14.28
C ALA A 279 2.42 -16.04 -15.77
N PRO A 280 1.43 -16.88 -16.17
CA PRO A 280 0.96 -16.91 -17.56
C PRO A 280 0.46 -15.57 -18.09
N ALA A 281 -0.15 -14.72 -17.26
CA ALA A 281 -0.58 -13.39 -17.67
C ALA A 281 0.61 -12.50 -18.08
N VAL A 282 1.72 -12.58 -17.34
CA VAL A 282 2.96 -11.87 -17.69
C VAL A 282 3.57 -12.42 -18.98
N PHE A 283 3.61 -13.74 -19.15
CA PHE A 283 4.13 -14.35 -20.38
C PHE A 283 3.34 -13.89 -21.61
N SER A 284 2.01 -13.87 -21.52
CA SER A 284 1.15 -13.37 -22.59
C SER A 284 1.40 -11.88 -22.88
N THR A 285 1.63 -11.07 -21.85
CA THR A 285 1.95 -9.64 -22.00
C THR A 285 3.28 -9.45 -22.73
N ILE A 286 4.32 -10.18 -22.34
CA ILE A 286 5.64 -10.15 -22.99
C ILE A 286 5.52 -10.54 -24.46
N ASN A 287 4.82 -11.64 -24.77
CA ASN A 287 4.64 -12.09 -26.16
C ASN A 287 3.90 -11.05 -27.00
N GLY A 288 2.85 -10.41 -26.47
CA GLY A 288 2.15 -9.32 -27.15
C GLY A 288 3.07 -8.13 -27.47
N LEU A 289 3.93 -7.76 -26.51
CA LEU A 289 4.91 -6.67 -26.70
C LEU A 289 6.01 -7.01 -27.72
N ILE A 290 6.39 -8.27 -27.85
CA ILE A 290 7.32 -8.77 -28.87
C ILE A 290 6.68 -8.70 -30.26
N GLU A 291 5.41 -9.10 -30.38
CA GLU A 291 4.67 -9.11 -31.65
C GLU A 291 4.23 -7.71 -32.13
N GLY A 292 4.49 -6.65 -31.35
CA GLY A 292 4.04 -5.29 -31.67
C GLY A 292 2.53 -5.08 -31.53
N LYS A 293 1.83 -6.01 -30.88
CA LYS A 293 0.40 -5.86 -30.55
C LYS A 293 0.28 -5.05 -29.27
N VAL A 294 0.12 -3.73 -29.39
CA VAL A 294 -0.21 -2.87 -28.25
C VAL A 294 -1.73 -2.65 -28.24
N ASN A 295 -2.35 -2.82 -27.08
CA ASN A 295 -3.74 -2.43 -26.80
C ASN A 295 -3.87 -0.91 -26.70
#